data_AF-A0A8K0KLF8-F1
#
_entry.id   AF-A0A8K0KLF8-F1
#
_cell.length_a   1.000
_cell.length_b   1.000
_cell.length_c   1.000
_cell.angle_alpha   90.00
_cell.angle_beta   90.00
_cell.angle_gamma   90.00
#
_symmetry.space_group_name_H-M   'P 1'
#
loop_
_entity.id
_entity.type
_entity.pdbx_description
1 polymer ?
#
loop_
_entity_poly.entity_id
_entity_poly.type
_entity_poly.pdbx_seq_one_letter_code
_entity_poly.pdbx_strand_id
1 'polypeptide(L)'
;MCLSSVISLNFVMDNNKIQLVGAPCGHHGPYTFYKAFKYCKNGKHKILALSEFFFVKIWSDSDLVSIGELQLLWEDKNSDQVLSSLRLYFLPENTPEGRSDEHGEVSTMIIVINLVNIFINLY
;
A
#
# COMPACT_ATOMS: atom_id res chain seq x y z
N MET A 1 -15.56 -8.06 -14.48
CA MET A 1 -14.20 -8.37 -14.98
C MET A 1 -13.23 -7.58 -14.10
N CYS A 2 -12.89 -8.09 -12.92
CA CYS A 2 -11.99 -7.38 -12.01
C CYS A 2 -10.57 -7.50 -12.55
N LEU A 3 -10.08 -6.42 -13.16
CA LEU A 3 -8.73 -6.31 -13.65
C LEU A 3 -7.76 -6.62 -12.50
N SER A 4 -7.10 -7.78 -12.59
CA SER A 4 -5.90 -8.14 -11.81
C SER A 4 -4.69 -7.35 -12.32
N SER A 5 -4.88 -6.05 -12.57
CA SER A 5 -3.79 -5.15 -12.87
C SER A 5 -3.07 -4.90 -11.57
N VAL A 6 -1.85 -5.44 -11.43
CA VAL A 6 -0.86 -4.84 -10.53
C VAL A 6 -0.66 -3.43 -11.04
N ILE A 7 -1.41 -2.47 -10.50
CA ILE A 7 -1.16 -1.07 -10.80
C ILE A 7 0.08 -0.69 -10.00
N SER A 8 1.23 -0.81 -10.65
CA SER A 8 2.47 -0.21 -10.19
C SER A 8 2.33 1.30 -10.29
N LEU A 9 1.70 1.90 -9.29
CA LEU A 9 1.71 3.35 -9.16
C LEU A 9 3.08 3.75 -8.62
N ASN A 10 3.82 4.55 -9.39
CA ASN A 10 5.12 5.07 -8.97
C ASN A 10 4.90 6.32 -8.13
N PHE A 11 4.97 6.21 -6.80
CA PHE A 11 4.88 7.37 -5.91
C PHE A 11 6.15 7.57 -5.08
N VAL A 12 7.10 8.34 -5.59
CA VAL A 12 8.45 8.52 -5.05
C VAL A 12 8.48 8.99 -3.58
N MET A 13 8.92 8.16 -2.66
CA MET A 13 9.37 8.56 -1.32
C MET A 13 10.83 9.03 -1.35
N ASP A 14 11.19 9.91 -0.41
CA ASP A 14 12.59 10.25 -0.14
C ASP A 14 13.32 8.99 0.37
N ASN A 15 14.24 8.46 -0.45
CA ASN A 15 14.84 7.11 -0.37
C ASN A 15 15.46 6.70 0.99
N ASN A 16 15.61 7.62 1.95
CA ASN A 16 16.32 7.40 3.21
C ASN A 16 15.44 7.16 4.45
N LYS A 17 14.13 6.86 4.31
CA LYS A 17 13.20 6.89 5.47
C LYS A 17 12.42 5.61 5.77
N ILE A 18 12.55 4.53 5.01
CA ILE A 18 11.83 3.27 5.26
C ILE A 18 12.78 2.20 5.82
N GLN A 19 12.39 1.57 6.92
CA GLN A 19 13.17 0.53 7.58
C GLN A 19 12.26 -0.65 7.98
N LEU A 20 12.58 -1.87 7.55
CA LEU A 20 11.88 -3.07 7.99
C LEU A 20 12.06 -3.28 9.50
N VAL A 21 10.99 -3.67 10.19
CA VAL A 21 10.97 -3.82 11.66
C VAL A 21 10.81 -5.28 12.04
N GLY A 22 11.71 -5.73 12.91
CA GLY A 22 11.72 -7.09 13.45
C GLY A 22 12.46 -8.08 12.55
N ALA A 23 12.53 -9.33 13.02
CA ALA A 23 13.10 -10.42 12.24
C ALA A 23 12.15 -10.85 11.11
N PRO A 24 12.69 -11.42 10.01
CA PRO A 24 11.88 -12.07 9.00
C PRO A 24 10.92 -13.08 9.62
N CYS A 25 9.65 -13.08 9.19
CA CYS A 25 8.63 -13.99 9.69
C CYS A 25 8.28 -15.13 8.73
N GLY A 26 8.90 -15.16 7.55
CA GLY A 26 8.70 -16.21 6.57
C GLY A 26 9.62 -16.05 5.36
N HIS A 27 9.79 -17.13 4.61
CA HIS A 27 10.55 -17.14 3.37
C HIS A 27 9.84 -18.02 2.34
N HIS A 28 9.86 -17.61 1.07
CA HIS A 28 9.40 -18.42 -0.05
C HIS A 28 10.21 -18.10 -1.30
N GLY A 29 11.10 -19.02 -1.70
CA GLY A 29 12.02 -18.78 -2.80
C GLY A 29 12.89 -17.53 -2.56
N PRO A 30 12.92 -16.55 -3.50
CA PRO A 30 13.68 -15.32 -3.35
C PRO A 30 13.03 -14.30 -2.40
N TYR A 31 11.80 -14.58 -1.91
CA TYR A 31 11.02 -13.63 -1.13
C TYR A 31 11.22 -13.82 0.38
N THR A 32 11.44 -12.72 1.09
CA THR A 32 11.58 -12.68 2.56
C THR A 32 10.48 -11.80 3.15
N PHE A 33 9.67 -12.33 4.05
CA PHE A 33 8.46 -11.65 4.56
C PHE A 33 8.69 -11.01 5.92
N TYR A 34 8.04 -9.86 6.14
CA TYR A 34 8.12 -9.09 7.38
C TYR A 34 6.73 -8.69 7.87
N LYS A 35 6.64 -8.32 9.15
CA LYS A 35 5.37 -7.95 9.79
C LYS A 35 5.10 -6.45 9.84
N ALA A 36 6.14 -5.62 9.69
CA ALA A 36 6.00 -4.17 9.78
C ALA A 36 7.18 -3.45 9.15
N PHE A 37 6.96 -2.18 8.80
CA PHE A 37 8.02 -1.24 8.48
C PHE A 37 7.85 0.07 9.25
N LYS A 38 8.96 0.74 9.48
CA LYS A 38 9.06 2.07 10.08
C LYS A 38 9.26 3.09 8.97
N TYR A 39 8.56 4.22 9.08
CA TYR A 39 8.70 5.35 8.17
C TYR A 39 8.77 6.66 8.97
N CYS A 40 9.24 7.73 8.33
CA CYS A 40 9.26 9.06 8.93
C CYS A 40 8.26 9.97 8.23
N LYS A 41 7.33 10.54 9.00
CA LYS A 41 6.33 11.51 8.54
C LYS A 41 6.35 12.73 9.45
N ASN A 42 6.49 13.92 8.88
CA ASN A 42 6.53 15.20 9.61
C ASN A 42 7.56 15.19 10.76
N GLY A 43 8.75 14.61 10.50
CA GLY A 43 9.83 14.48 11.49
C GLY A 43 9.56 13.44 12.60
N LYS A 44 8.42 12.75 12.58
CA LYS A 44 8.07 11.70 13.55
C LYS A 44 8.18 10.33 12.91
N HIS A 45 8.84 9.42 13.60
CA HIS A 45 8.84 8.03 13.21
C HIS A 45 7.51 7.37 13.56
N LYS A 46 6.97 6.61 12.61
CA LYS A 46 5.79 5.78 12.76
C LYS A 46 6.11 4.37 12.28
N ILE A 47 5.35 3.41 12.76
CA ILE A 47 5.41 2.01 12.32
C ILE A 47 4.06 1.69 11.70
N LEU A 48 4.07 0.95 10.60
CA LEU A 48 2.88 0.35 10.01
C LEU A 48 3.07 -1.17 9.95
N ALA A 49 2.19 -1.91 10.60
CA ALA A 49 2.19 -3.37 10.67
C ALA A 49 1.14 -3.98 9.75
N LEU A 50 1.29 -5.28 9.46
CA LEU A 50 0.28 -6.04 8.72
C LEU A 50 -1.09 -5.93 9.40
N SER A 51 -2.14 -5.88 8.58
CA SER A 51 -3.54 -5.69 8.99
C SER A 51 -3.85 -4.36 9.68
N GLU A 52 -2.91 -3.41 9.72
CA GLU A 52 -3.22 -2.04 10.13
C GLU A 52 -3.83 -1.25 8.97
N PHE A 53 -4.81 -0.42 9.32
CA PHE A 53 -5.52 0.47 8.41
C PHE A 53 -4.94 1.88 8.49
N PHE A 54 -4.88 2.55 7.34
CA PHE A 54 -4.35 3.90 7.22
C PHE A 54 -5.06 4.68 6.13
N PHE A 55 -5.07 6.00 6.25
CA PHE A 55 -5.53 6.87 5.17
C PHE A 55 -4.47 6.99 4.08
N VAL A 56 -4.89 6.90 2.82
CA VAL A 56 -4.03 7.00 1.65
C VAL A 56 -4.68 7.84 0.57
N LYS A 57 -3.92 8.77 -0.02
CA LYS A 57 -4.28 9.41 -1.29
C LYS A 57 -3.68 8.59 -2.41
N ILE A 58 -4.53 7.99 -3.24
CA ILE A 58 -4.06 7.19 -4.38
C ILE A 58 -3.71 8.12 -5.55
N TRP A 59 -4.34 9.27 -5.72
CA TRP A 59 -4.01 10.22 -6.79
C TRP A 59 -3.43 11.48 -6.16
N SER A 60 -2.20 11.84 -6.55
CA SER A 60 -1.48 12.98 -5.97
C SER A 60 -2.13 14.33 -6.31
N ASP A 61 -2.83 14.39 -7.44
CA ASP A 61 -3.59 15.50 -7.96
C ASP A 61 -5.06 15.52 -7.52
N SER A 62 -5.46 14.57 -6.64
CA SER A 62 -6.82 14.47 -6.13
C SER A 62 -6.91 14.69 -4.62
N ASP A 63 -8.06 15.19 -4.19
CA ASP A 63 -8.44 15.23 -2.77
C ASP A 63 -9.12 13.96 -2.26
N LEU A 64 -9.28 12.97 -3.14
CA LEU A 64 -9.83 11.67 -2.75
C LEU A 64 -8.87 10.94 -1.81
N VAL A 65 -9.34 10.74 -0.58
CA VAL A 65 -8.69 9.92 0.44
C VAL A 65 -9.42 8.58 0.52
N SER A 66 -8.65 7.51 0.46
CA SER A 66 -9.10 6.13 0.64
C SER A 66 -8.54 5.55 1.93
N ILE A 67 -9.09 4.42 2.35
CA ILE A 67 -8.51 3.62 3.44
C ILE A 67 -7.69 2.50 2.79
N GLY A 68 -6.44 2.37 3.20
CA GLY A 68 -5.56 1.26 2.85
C GLY A 68 -5.37 0.33 4.05
N GLU A 69 -5.28 -0.96 3.78
CA GLU A 69 -4.88 -1.99 4.75
C GLU A 69 -3.61 -2.67 4.24
N LEU A 70 -2.57 -2.74 5.07
CA LEU A 70 -1.34 -3.45 4.71
C LEU A 70 -1.59 -4.97 4.77
N GLN A 71 -1.62 -5.63 3.62
CA GLN A 71 -1.89 -7.08 3.54
C GLN A 71 -0.61 -7.91 3.59
N LEU A 72 0.45 -7.44 2.92
CA LEU A 72 1.69 -8.20 2.79
C LEU A 72 2.88 -7.25 2.65
N LEU A 73 4.03 -7.69 3.16
CA LEU A 73 5.29 -6.95 3.14
C LEU A 73 6.45 -7.92 2.94
N TRP A 74 7.25 -7.71 1.90
CA TRP A 74 8.36 -8.60 1.58
C TRP A 74 9.50 -7.91 0.85
N GLU A 75 10.69 -8.47 0.99
CA GLU A 75 11.84 -8.21 0.12
C GLU A 75 11.87 -9.23 -1.02
N ASP A 76 12.08 -8.76 -2.24
CA ASP A 76 12.42 -9.59 -3.40
C ASP A 76 13.92 -9.51 -3.67
N LYS A 77 14.64 -10.59 -3.35
CA LYS A 77 16.11 -10.66 -3.50
C LYS A 77 16.58 -10.62 -4.95
N ASN A 78 15.71 -10.90 -5.92
CA ASN A 78 16.09 -10.86 -7.33
C ASN A 78 16.17 -9.42 -7.85
N SER A 79 15.30 -8.54 -7.33
CA SER A 79 15.19 -7.14 -7.74
C SER A 79 15.79 -6.16 -6.72
N ASP A 80 16.18 -6.64 -5.54
CA ASP A 80 16.63 -5.85 -4.40
C ASP A 80 15.61 -4.77 -4.00
N GLN A 81 14.33 -5.14 -4.03
CA GLN A 81 13.22 -4.26 -3.73
C GLN A 81 12.44 -4.71 -2.51
N VAL A 82 11.95 -3.74 -1.75
CA VAL A 82 10.94 -3.98 -0.72
C VAL A 82 9.56 -3.65 -1.29
N LEU A 83 8.70 -4.65 -1.31
CA LEU A 83 7.37 -4.61 -1.89
C LEU A 83 6.31 -4.78 -0.80
N SER A 84 5.12 -4.25 -1.09
CA SER A 84 3.95 -4.43 -0.24
C SER A 84 2.69 -4.66 -1.07
N SER A 85 1.74 -5.38 -0.48
CA SER A 85 0.39 -5.54 -1.00
C SER A 85 -0.55 -4.78 -0.09
N LEU A 86 -1.41 -3.95 -0.70
CA LEU A 86 -2.42 -3.18 0.00
C LEU A 86 -3.80 -3.62 -0.48
N ARG A 87 -4.77 -3.62 0.45
CA ARG A 87 -6.18 -3.60 0.12
C ARG A 87 -6.70 -2.18 0.31
N LEU A 88 -7.30 -1.62 -0.73
CA LEU A 88 -7.88 -0.29 -0.75
C LEU A 88 -9.38 -0.37 -0.62
N TYR A 89 -9.94 0.54 0.15
CA TYR A 89 -11.35 0.75 0.37
C TYR A 89 -11.70 2.18 -0.06
N PHE A 90 -12.65 2.29 -0.98
CA PHE A 90 -13.11 3.57 -1.51
C PHE A 90 -14.63 3.55 -1.68
N LEU A 91 -15.18 4.75 -1.72
CA LEU A 91 -16.58 4.96 -2.04
C LEU A 91 -16.84 4.54 -3.49
N PRO A 92 -17.94 3.83 -3.80
CA PRO A 92 -18.27 3.41 -5.17
C PRO A 92 -18.29 4.56 -6.18
N GLU A 93 -18.62 5.77 -5.73
CA GLU A 93 -18.61 6.99 -6.54
C GLU A 93 -17.21 7.36 -7.06
N ASN A 94 -16.16 6.81 -6.43
CA ASN A 94 -14.77 7.08 -6.75
C ASN A 94 -14.17 6.03 -7.72
N THR A 95 -14.95 5.07 -8.20
CA THR A 95 -14.52 4.20 -9.31
C THR A 95 -14.49 4.97 -10.62
N PRO A 96 -13.65 4.57 -11.59
CA PRO A 96 -13.70 5.13 -12.95
C PRO A 96 -15.09 4.97 -13.61
N GLU A 97 -15.78 3.86 -13.33
CA GLU A 97 -17.13 3.60 -13.85
C GLU A 97 -18.24 4.32 -13.05
N GLY A 98 -17.91 4.93 -11.92
CA GLY A 98 -18.87 5.47 -10.97
C GLY A 98 -19.70 4.40 -10.24
N ARG A 99 -20.67 4.85 -9.45
CA ARG A 99 -21.60 3.97 -8.74
C ARG A 99 -22.51 3.24 -9.74
N SER A 100 -22.74 1.96 -9.48
CA SER A 100 -23.73 1.13 -10.20
C SER A 100 -24.65 0.44 -9.19
N ASP A 101 -25.77 -0.09 -9.66
CA ASP A 101 -26.76 -0.79 -8.82
C ASP A 101 -26.21 -2.08 -8.18
N GLU A 102 -25.08 -2.59 -8.69
CA GLU A 102 -24.38 -3.76 -8.17
C GLU A 102 -23.42 -3.42 -7.01
N HIS A 103 -23.13 -2.13 -6.79
CA HIS A 103 -22.23 -1.69 -5.73
C HIS A 103 -22.97 -1.58 -4.38
N GLY A 104 -22.35 -2.15 -3.33
CA GLY A 104 -22.70 -1.87 -1.94
C GLY A 104 -22.16 -0.52 -1.47
N GLU A 105 -22.11 -0.28 -0.15
CA GLU A 105 -21.65 1.00 0.41
C GLU A 105 -20.14 1.26 0.24
N VAL A 106 -19.34 0.22 0.00
CA VAL A 106 -17.88 0.32 -0.13
C VAL A 106 -17.39 -0.60 -1.24
N SER A 107 -16.50 -0.09 -2.08
CA SER A 107 -15.79 -0.85 -3.10
C SER A 107 -14.36 -1.17 -2.66
N THR A 108 -13.85 -2.35 -3.04
CA THR A 108 -12.52 -2.84 -2.63
C THR A 108 -11.64 -3.16 -3.83
N MET A 109 -10.36 -2.81 -3.75
CA MET A 109 -9.35 -3.17 -4.74
C MET A 109 -8.07 -3.65 -4.06
N ILE A 110 -7.36 -4.61 -4.65
CA ILE A 110 -6.03 -5.05 -4.18
C ILE A 110 -4.99 -4.50 -5.13
N ILE A 111 -3.94 -3.88 -4.59
CA ILE A 111 -2.81 -3.36 -5.35
C ILE A 111 -1.50 -3.86 -4.74
N VAL A 112 -0.51 -4.12 -5.59
CA VAL A 112 0.87 -4.42 -5.19
C VAL A 112 1.74 -3.26 -5.62
N ILE A 113 2.48 -2.70 -4.66
CA ILE A 113 3.31 -1.51 -4.87
C ILE A 113 4.65 -1.67 -4.17
N ASN A 114 5.68 -1.05 -4.75
CA ASN A 114 6.97 -0.91 -4.08
C ASN A 114 6.81 0.04 -2.88
N LEU A 115 7.40 -0.31 -1.73
CA LEU A 115 7.29 0.53 -0.52
C LEU A 115 7.88 1.92 -0.69
N VAL A 116 8.94 2.05 -1.49
CA VAL A 116 9.51 3.35 -1.88
C VAL A 116 8.50 4.15 -2.69
N ASN A 117 7.57 3.47 -3.35
CA ASN A 117 6.53 4.06 -4.17
C ASN A 117 5.20 4.25 -3.44
N ILE A 118 5.14 4.30 -2.10
CA ILE A 118 3.92 4.71 -1.40
C ILE A 118 4.02 6.19 -1.05
N PHE A 119 3.35 7.09 -1.80
CA PHE A 119 3.07 8.43 -1.28
C PHE A 119 2.04 8.28 -0.19
N ILE A 120 2.57 8.06 1.01
CA ILE A 120 1.77 8.12 2.20
C ILE A 120 1.60 9.60 2.54
N ASN A 121 0.70 10.28 1.82
CA ASN A 121 -0.08 11.36 2.43
C ASN A 121 -1.12 10.71 3.35
N LEU A 122 -0.63 9.94 4.34
CA LEU A 122 -1.37 9.74 5.58
C LEU A 122 -1.82 11.13 6.01
N TYR A 123 -3.06 11.28 6.42
CA TYR A 123 -3.41 12.42 7.28
C TYR A 123 -2.88 12.16 8.70
#